data_AF-A0A1F8RQI5-F1
#
_entry.id   AF-A0A1F8RQI5-F1
#
_cell.length_a   1.000
_cell.length_b   1.000
_cell.length_c   1.000
_cell.angle_alpha   90.00
_cell.angle_beta   90.00
_cell.angle_gamma   90.00
#
_symmetry.space_group_name_H-M   'P 1'
#
loop_
_entity.id
_entity.type
_entity.pdbx_description
1 polymer ?
#
loop_
_entity_poly.entity_id
_entity_poly.type
_entity_poly.pdbx_seq_one_letter_code
_entity_poly.pdbx_strand_id
1 'polypeptide(L)'
;MSSIESHPKAGQVEVDPNFRQLYRIGGVASALLVALTVLHSTVFFVVGLPTTIIEWFELFQRSALGGLLAFELLLVVYVVLSIPVVLAIYAALRQVNPSLMVIYLALGLVGAVAFIASRPAFEMLSLSHGYATAVTDAQRGAFLAAGEATVAVFKGTAFWVSYILGSIGGLLVSVVILRSAVFSKTTGYLRLASSVLDFGMFVPAIGLFIALFSVFCLLGFNVLVARRLLQLGRSR
;
A
#
# COMPACT_ATOMS: atom_id res chain seq x y z
N MET A 1 -1.11 11.07 -57.50
CA MET A 1 -0.97 11.88 -56.27
C MET A 1 -2.05 11.44 -55.31
N SER A 2 -1.77 10.41 -54.51
CA SER A 2 -2.67 9.91 -53.46
C SER A 2 -2.20 10.48 -52.14
N SER A 3 -3.04 11.31 -51.50
CA SER A 3 -2.80 11.89 -50.19
C SER A 3 -2.46 10.80 -49.18
N ILE A 4 -1.32 10.96 -48.53
CA ILE A 4 -0.94 10.22 -47.33
C ILE A 4 -1.84 10.75 -46.21
N GLU A 5 -2.83 9.96 -45.79
CA GLU A 5 -3.51 10.17 -44.52
C GLU A 5 -2.46 10.06 -43.41
N SER A 6 -2.09 11.20 -42.85
CA SER A 6 -1.27 11.27 -41.66
C SER A 6 -2.04 10.67 -40.50
N HIS A 7 -1.68 9.44 -40.10
CA HIS A 7 -2.08 8.89 -38.81
C HIS A 7 -1.80 9.92 -37.70
N PRO A 8 -2.75 10.19 -36.79
CA PRO A 8 -2.50 11.05 -35.65
C PRO A 8 -1.33 10.46 -34.86
N LYS A 9 -0.27 11.25 -34.66
CA LYS A 9 0.81 10.91 -33.73
C LYS A 9 0.17 10.53 -32.39
N ALA A 10 0.55 9.39 -31.82
CA ALA A 10 0.10 8.93 -30.51
C ALA A 10 0.06 10.12 -29.54
N GLY A 11 -1.16 10.52 -29.18
CA GLY A 11 -1.47 11.82 -28.61
C GLY A 11 -0.63 12.11 -27.38
N GLN A 12 0.05 13.26 -27.37
CA GLN A 12 0.54 13.86 -26.15
C GLN A 12 -0.71 14.22 -25.33
N VAL A 13 -1.07 13.36 -24.37
CA VAL A 13 -2.13 13.67 -23.41
C VAL A 13 -1.62 14.83 -22.56
N GLU A 14 -2.29 15.97 -22.69
CA GLU A 14 -1.98 17.17 -21.93
C GLU A 14 -2.45 16.99 -20.48
N VAL A 15 -1.52 17.09 -19.54
CA VAL A 15 -1.81 16.88 -18.12
C VAL A 15 -2.51 18.12 -17.57
N ASP A 16 -3.70 17.92 -16.99
CA ASP A 16 -4.55 19.00 -16.48
C ASP A 16 -3.84 19.82 -15.37
N PRO A 17 -3.57 21.12 -15.58
CA PRO A 17 -2.85 21.96 -14.63
C PRO A 17 -3.62 22.23 -13.34
N ASN A 18 -4.95 22.05 -13.33
CA ASN A 18 -5.78 22.25 -12.13
C ASN A 18 -5.41 21.27 -11.01
N PHE A 19 -4.80 20.13 -11.34
CA PHE A 19 -4.37 19.10 -10.39
C PHE A 19 -2.92 19.29 -9.90
N ARG A 20 -2.29 20.44 -10.18
CA ARG A 20 -0.90 20.73 -9.82
C ARG A 20 -0.58 20.49 -8.34
N GLN A 21 -1.45 20.96 -7.44
CA GLN A 21 -1.27 20.74 -6.00
C GLN A 21 -1.35 19.25 -5.65
N LEU A 22 -2.30 18.53 -6.25
CA LEU A 22 -2.46 17.09 -6.05
C LEU A 22 -1.23 16.32 -6.55
N TYR A 23 -0.63 16.71 -7.69
CA TYR A 23 0.62 16.10 -8.16
C TYR A 23 1.77 16.36 -7.19
N ARG A 24 1.87 17.55 -6.62
CA ARG A 24 2.92 17.85 -5.62
C ARG A 24 2.73 17.01 -4.36
N ILE A 25 1.51 16.94 -3.83
CA ILE A 25 1.19 16.15 -2.63
C ILE A 25 1.42 14.67 -2.89
N GLY A 26 0.91 14.13 -4.00
CA GLY A 26 1.14 12.74 -4.40
C GLY A 26 2.62 12.43 -4.65
N GLY A 27 3.37 13.37 -5.21
CA GLY A 27 4.81 13.23 -5.42
C GLY A 27 5.60 13.15 -4.12
N VAL A 28 5.31 14.04 -3.16
CA VAL A 28 5.92 13.99 -1.81
C VAL A 28 5.50 12.73 -1.07
N ALA A 29 4.20 12.39 -1.10
CA ALA A 29 3.69 11.19 -0.47
C ALA A 29 4.38 9.94 -1.02
N SER A 30 4.51 9.81 -2.34
CA SER A 30 5.21 8.69 -2.99
C SER A 30 6.69 8.59 -2.57
N ALA A 31 7.37 9.71 -2.33
CA ALA A 31 8.73 9.71 -1.79
C ALA A 31 8.77 9.24 -0.33
N LEU A 32 7.80 9.67 0.49
CA LEU A 32 7.66 9.21 1.87
C LEU A 32 7.31 7.71 1.93
N LEU A 33 6.51 7.18 1.00
CA LEU A 33 6.24 5.74 0.89
C LEU A 33 7.54 4.92 0.76
N VAL A 34 8.52 5.40 -0.02
CA VAL A 34 9.85 4.75 -0.14
C VAL A 34 10.54 4.69 1.22
N ALA A 35 10.58 5.81 1.95
CA ALA A 35 11.20 5.86 3.27
C ALA A 35 10.47 4.96 4.27
N LEU A 36 9.14 4.96 4.26
CA LEU A 36 8.31 4.13 5.13
C LEU A 36 8.51 2.63 4.86
N THR A 37 8.62 2.21 3.60
CA THR A 37 8.90 0.81 3.26
C THR A 37 10.25 0.37 3.82
N VAL A 38 11.31 1.18 3.66
CA VAL A 38 12.64 0.86 4.20
C VAL A 38 12.63 0.81 5.74
N LEU A 39 11.98 1.80 6.37
CA LEU A 39 11.84 1.85 7.82
C LEU A 39 11.07 0.65 8.37
N HIS A 40 9.95 0.29 7.72
CA HIS A 40 9.12 -0.84 8.11
C HIS A 40 9.87 -2.17 8.01
N SER A 41 10.61 -2.40 6.92
CA SER A 41 11.46 -3.59 6.79
C SER A 41 12.46 -3.69 7.95
N THR A 42 13.01 -2.56 8.42
CA THR A 42 13.96 -2.54 9.55
C THR A 42 13.30 -2.92 10.87
N VAL A 43 12.06 -2.46 11.12
CA VAL A 43 11.31 -2.77 12.34
C VAL A 43 11.17 -4.28 12.53
N PHE A 44 10.82 -5.02 11.47
CA PHE A 44 10.62 -6.46 11.55
C PHE A 44 11.87 -7.22 11.99
N PHE A 45 13.05 -6.79 11.54
CA PHE A 45 14.33 -7.41 11.95
C PHE A 45 14.70 -7.13 13.41
N VAL A 46 14.29 -5.98 13.95
CA VAL A 46 14.69 -5.54 15.30
C VAL A 46 13.73 -6.04 16.38
N VAL A 47 12.42 -5.98 16.13
CA VAL A 47 11.42 -6.26 17.17
C VAL A 47 11.10 -7.76 17.27
N GLY A 48 11.18 -8.49 16.16
CA GLY A 48 10.71 -9.87 16.07
C GLY A 48 9.17 -9.96 16.04
N LEU A 49 8.67 -11.12 15.64
CA LEU A 49 7.24 -11.41 15.49
C LEU A 49 6.80 -12.39 16.58
N PRO A 50 6.01 -11.94 17.57
CA PRO A 50 5.38 -12.84 18.54
C PRO A 50 4.49 -13.87 17.87
N THR A 51 4.49 -15.09 18.42
CA THR A 51 3.74 -16.24 17.91
C THR A 51 2.49 -16.54 18.72
N THR A 52 2.50 -16.20 20.01
CA THR A 52 1.36 -16.39 20.92
C THR A 52 0.77 -15.06 21.38
N ILE A 53 -0.50 -15.07 21.81
CA ILE A 53 -1.12 -13.84 22.34
C ILE A 53 -0.43 -13.33 23.61
N ILE A 54 0.13 -14.23 24.42
CA ILE A 54 0.86 -13.87 25.63
C ILE A 54 2.13 -13.09 25.26
N GLU A 55 2.90 -13.58 24.29
CA GLU A 55 4.10 -12.88 23.79
C GLU A 55 3.75 -11.52 23.17
N TRP A 56 2.61 -11.41 22.48
CA TRP A 56 2.11 -10.12 21.99
C TRP A 56 1.84 -9.16 23.15
N PHE A 57 1.10 -9.59 24.17
CA PHE A 57 0.82 -8.76 25.32
C PHE A 57 2.09 -8.34 26.06
N GLU A 58 3.04 -9.26 26.27
CA GLU A 58 4.34 -8.97 26.86
C GLU A 58 5.13 -7.94 26.04
N LEU A 59 5.13 -8.04 24.70
CA LEU A 59 5.77 -7.04 23.83
C LEU A 59 5.16 -5.66 24.04
N PHE A 60 3.83 -5.56 24.06
CA PHE A 60 3.12 -4.29 24.29
C PHE A 60 3.37 -3.71 25.68
N GLN A 61 3.48 -4.55 26.72
CA GLN A 61 3.83 -4.11 28.08
C GLN A 61 5.30 -3.65 28.18
N ARG A 62 6.21 -4.36 27.51
CA ARG A 62 7.64 -4.00 27.47
C ARG A 62 7.87 -2.70 26.70
N SER A 63 7.17 -2.52 25.59
CA SER A 63 7.27 -1.34 24.74
C SER A 63 6.00 -1.14 23.93
N ALA A 64 5.17 -0.16 24.34
CA ALA A 64 3.96 0.19 23.61
C ALA A 64 4.28 0.57 22.14
N LEU A 65 5.31 1.37 21.92
CA LEU A 65 5.74 1.74 20.56
C LEU A 65 6.25 0.52 19.78
N GLY A 66 7.04 -0.36 20.39
CA GLY A 66 7.53 -1.58 19.76
C GLY A 66 6.38 -2.50 19.33
N GLY A 67 5.38 -2.69 20.20
CA GLY A 67 4.16 -3.44 19.89
C GLY A 67 3.38 -2.81 18.75
N LEU A 68 3.14 -1.49 18.77
CA LEU A 68 2.42 -0.79 17.69
C LEU A 68 3.14 -0.92 16.34
N LEU A 69 4.47 -0.81 16.33
CA LEU A 69 5.27 -0.95 15.11
C LEU A 69 5.28 -2.39 14.59
N ALA A 70 5.38 -3.39 15.48
CA ALA A 70 5.29 -4.81 15.13
C ALA A 70 3.88 -5.20 14.64
N PHE A 71 2.83 -4.57 15.19
CA PHE A 71 1.44 -4.74 14.74
C PHE A 71 1.09 -3.84 13.54
N GLU A 72 2.11 -3.42 12.79
CA GLU A 72 2.04 -2.74 11.50
C GLU A 72 1.37 -1.35 11.49
N LEU A 73 1.40 -0.60 12.60
CA LEU A 73 0.92 0.79 12.62
C LEU A 73 1.63 1.66 11.56
N LEU A 74 2.90 1.38 11.27
CA LEU A 74 3.65 2.09 10.24
C LEU A 74 3.09 1.84 8.83
N LEU A 75 2.53 0.66 8.57
CA LEU A 75 1.85 0.36 7.29
C LEU A 75 0.47 1.00 7.22
N VAL A 76 -0.22 1.21 8.34
CA VAL A 76 -1.44 2.04 8.36
C VAL A 76 -1.12 3.45 7.87
N VAL A 77 -0.02 4.05 8.36
CA VAL A 77 0.46 5.37 7.88
C VAL A 77 0.83 5.32 6.40
N TYR A 78 1.53 4.26 5.95
CA TYR A 78 1.85 4.05 4.54
C TYR A 78 0.58 4.07 3.67
N VAL A 79 -0.44 3.32 4.06
CA VAL A 79 -1.69 3.20 3.30
C VAL A 79 -2.44 4.53 3.25
N VAL A 80 -2.49 5.28 4.36
CA VAL A 80 -3.06 6.64 4.37
C VAL A 80 -2.30 7.57 3.41
N LEU A 81 -0.96 7.52 3.41
CA LEU A 81 -0.14 8.30 2.48
C LEU A 81 -0.29 7.85 1.02
N SER A 82 -0.69 6.61 0.77
CA SER A 82 -0.91 6.11 -0.59
C SER A 82 -2.14 6.74 -1.25
N ILE A 83 -3.12 7.20 -0.48
CA ILE A 83 -4.36 7.82 -0.99
C ILE A 83 -4.08 9.00 -1.94
N PRO A 84 -3.30 10.04 -1.54
CA PRO A 84 -2.97 11.13 -2.47
C PRO A 84 -2.14 10.67 -3.67
N VAL A 85 -1.36 9.58 -3.57
CA VAL A 85 -0.64 9.00 -4.71
C VAL A 85 -1.61 8.40 -5.71
N VAL A 86 -2.59 7.62 -5.24
CA VAL A 86 -3.66 7.04 -6.06
C VAL A 86 -4.44 8.14 -6.77
N LEU A 87 -4.85 9.18 -6.05
CA LEU A 87 -5.57 10.33 -6.60
C LEU A 87 -4.74 11.09 -7.64
N ALA A 88 -3.45 11.32 -7.38
CA ALA A 88 -2.56 12.01 -8.31
C ALA A 88 -2.33 11.20 -9.60
N ILE A 89 -2.17 9.88 -9.50
CA ILE A 89 -2.03 9.01 -10.68
C ILE A 89 -3.34 8.96 -11.46
N TYR A 90 -4.49 8.88 -10.78
CA TYR A 90 -5.81 9.00 -11.42
C TYR A 90 -5.89 10.31 -12.21
N ALA A 91 -5.62 11.45 -11.59
CA ALA A 91 -5.68 12.75 -12.25
C ALA A 91 -4.75 12.83 -13.48
N ALA A 92 -3.54 12.26 -13.39
CA ALA A 92 -2.56 12.27 -14.46
C ALA A 92 -2.90 11.34 -15.64
N LEU A 93 -3.66 10.26 -15.41
CA LEU A 93 -3.93 9.22 -16.41
C LEU A 93 -5.41 9.11 -16.82
N ARG A 94 -6.34 9.84 -16.18
CA ARG A 94 -7.78 9.72 -16.45
C ARG A 94 -8.16 9.96 -17.91
N GLN A 95 -7.40 10.79 -18.64
CA GLN A 95 -7.66 11.05 -20.06
C GLN A 95 -7.11 9.96 -20.99
N VAL A 96 -6.19 9.10 -20.51
CA VAL A 96 -5.63 7.99 -21.30
C VAL A 96 -6.63 6.84 -21.38
N ASN A 97 -7.21 6.46 -20.24
CA ASN A 97 -8.26 5.46 -20.16
C ASN A 97 -9.15 5.73 -18.94
N PRO A 98 -10.25 6.49 -19.11
CA PRO A 98 -11.11 6.88 -17.99
C PRO A 98 -11.65 5.68 -17.21
N SER A 99 -12.12 4.65 -17.91
CA SER A 99 -12.75 3.48 -17.31
C SER A 99 -11.78 2.70 -16.40
N LEU A 100 -10.58 2.40 -16.90
CA LEU A 100 -9.57 1.70 -16.09
C LEU A 100 -9.10 2.54 -14.91
N MET A 101 -9.00 3.86 -15.09
CA MET A 101 -8.54 4.74 -14.01
C MET A 101 -9.60 4.92 -12.91
N VAL A 102 -10.90 4.94 -13.24
CA VAL A 102 -11.97 4.95 -12.24
C VAL A 102 -11.97 3.65 -11.44
N ILE A 103 -11.81 2.49 -12.11
CA ILE A 103 -11.70 1.20 -11.41
C ILE A 103 -10.46 1.19 -10.51
N TYR A 104 -9.30 1.59 -11.01
CA TYR A 104 -8.07 1.72 -10.22
C TYR A 104 -8.28 2.57 -8.96
N LEU A 105 -8.93 3.74 -9.10
CA LEU A 105 -9.21 4.63 -7.98
C LEU A 105 -10.12 3.95 -6.95
N ALA A 106 -11.21 3.32 -7.40
CA ALA A 106 -12.14 2.61 -6.51
C ALA A 106 -11.45 1.47 -5.76
N LEU A 107 -10.67 0.64 -6.46
CA LEU A 107 -9.93 -0.46 -5.85
C LEU A 107 -8.87 0.04 -4.84
N GLY A 108 -8.16 1.11 -5.17
CA GLY A 108 -7.17 1.72 -4.29
C GLY A 108 -7.78 2.26 -2.99
N LEU A 109 -8.91 2.96 -3.06
CA LEU A 109 -9.57 3.52 -1.88
C LEU A 109 -10.23 2.45 -1.02
N VAL A 110 -10.96 1.50 -1.64
CA VAL A 110 -11.58 0.38 -0.91
C VAL A 110 -10.51 -0.51 -0.29
N GLY A 111 -9.44 -0.80 -1.02
CA GLY A 111 -8.29 -1.56 -0.52
C GLY A 111 -7.63 -0.85 0.66
N ALA A 112 -7.45 0.47 0.59
CA ALA A 112 -6.89 1.25 1.70
C ALA A 112 -7.74 1.13 2.98
N VAL A 113 -9.05 1.31 2.87
CA VAL A 113 -9.96 1.18 4.02
C VAL A 113 -9.95 -0.26 4.57
N ALA A 114 -9.99 -1.27 3.70
CA ALA A 114 -9.94 -2.67 4.11
C ALA A 114 -8.63 -3.01 4.84
N PHE A 115 -7.48 -2.48 4.40
CA PHE A 115 -6.20 -2.68 5.08
C PHE A 115 -6.19 -2.00 6.45
N ILE A 116 -6.66 -0.76 6.56
CA ILE A 116 -6.72 -0.05 7.85
C ILE A 116 -7.60 -0.83 8.84
N ALA A 117 -8.77 -1.31 8.38
CA ALA A 117 -9.67 -2.11 9.18
C ALA A 117 -9.08 -3.46 9.63
N SER A 118 -8.09 -3.99 8.91
CA SER A 118 -7.39 -5.22 9.30
C SER A 118 -6.22 -4.99 10.27
N ARG A 119 -5.94 -3.75 10.71
CA ARG A 119 -4.81 -3.44 11.61
C ARG A 119 -5.27 -2.83 12.94
N PRO A 120 -5.92 -3.62 13.82
CA PRO A 120 -6.40 -3.18 15.13
C PRO A 120 -5.27 -3.04 16.18
N ALA A 121 -4.26 -2.21 15.88
CA ALA A 121 -3.05 -2.08 16.69
C ALA A 121 -3.30 -1.41 18.04
N PHE A 122 -4.19 -0.41 18.09
CA PHE A 122 -4.52 0.29 19.33
C PHE A 122 -5.45 -0.54 20.23
N GLU A 123 -6.34 -1.32 19.62
CA GLU A 123 -7.17 -2.30 20.29
C GLU A 123 -6.29 -3.37 20.95
N MET A 124 -5.27 -3.89 20.23
CA MET A 124 -4.31 -4.84 20.81
C MET A 124 -3.55 -4.26 22.00
N LEU A 125 -3.12 -2.99 21.92
CA LEU A 125 -2.49 -2.28 23.05
C LEU A 125 -3.45 -2.15 24.24
N SER A 126 -4.72 -1.79 23.99
CA SER A 126 -5.74 -1.68 25.03
C SER A 126 -6.02 -3.02 25.71
N LEU A 127 -6.13 -4.10 24.93
CA LEU A 127 -6.32 -5.47 25.42
C LEU A 127 -5.13 -5.94 26.27
N SER A 128 -3.90 -5.64 25.84
CA SER A 128 -2.69 -5.93 26.61
C SER A 128 -2.71 -5.23 27.98
N HIS A 129 -3.11 -3.95 28.02
CA HIS A 129 -3.23 -3.22 29.28
C HIS A 129 -4.35 -3.76 30.18
N GLY A 130 -5.49 -4.14 29.60
CA GLY A 130 -6.58 -4.80 30.31
C GLY A 130 -6.14 -6.13 30.93
N TYR A 131 -5.40 -6.93 30.18
CA TYR A 131 -4.82 -8.19 30.68
C TYR A 131 -3.87 -7.97 31.85
N ALA A 132 -2.98 -6.97 31.76
CA ALA A 132 -2.00 -6.68 32.82
C ALA A 132 -2.64 -6.18 34.13
N THR A 133 -3.80 -5.52 34.05
CA THR A 133 -4.51 -4.96 35.20
C THR A 133 -5.62 -5.88 35.74
N ALA A 134 -5.89 -7.00 35.07
CA ALA A 134 -6.90 -7.97 35.49
C ALA A 134 -6.52 -8.64 36.82
N VAL A 135 -7.49 -8.64 37.75
CA VAL A 135 -7.32 -9.17 39.11
C VAL A 135 -7.90 -10.57 39.30
N THR A 136 -8.67 -11.06 38.33
CA THR A 136 -9.23 -12.42 38.33
C THR A 136 -8.79 -13.20 37.09
N ASP A 137 -8.71 -14.52 37.21
CA ASP A 137 -8.37 -15.38 36.08
C ASP A 137 -9.45 -15.39 35.00
N ALA A 138 -10.72 -15.19 35.40
CA ALA A 138 -11.82 -15.00 34.47
C ALA A 138 -11.63 -13.75 33.59
N GLN A 139 -11.23 -12.62 34.17
CA GLN A 139 -10.91 -11.39 33.41
C GLN A 139 -9.69 -11.59 32.49
N ARG A 140 -8.63 -12.24 32.98
CA ARG A 140 -7.44 -12.57 32.16
C ARG A 140 -7.83 -13.43 30.95
N GLY A 141 -8.63 -14.47 31.18
CA GLY A 141 -9.15 -15.33 30.13
C GLY A 141 -9.94 -14.57 29.07
N ALA A 142 -10.77 -13.61 29.47
CA ALA A 142 -11.52 -12.77 28.53
C ALA A 142 -10.60 -11.92 27.63
N PHE A 143 -9.55 -11.30 28.20
CA PHE A 143 -8.59 -10.53 27.40
C PHE A 143 -7.76 -11.40 26.47
N LEU A 144 -7.35 -12.59 26.91
CA LEU A 144 -6.65 -13.55 26.03
C LEU A 144 -7.53 -13.96 24.85
N ALA A 145 -8.80 -14.30 25.09
CA ALA A 145 -9.73 -14.66 24.03
C ALA A 145 -9.97 -13.51 23.04
N ALA A 146 -10.15 -12.28 23.54
CA ALA A 146 -10.29 -11.09 22.69
C ALA A 146 -9.01 -10.77 21.91
N GLY A 147 -7.84 -11.01 22.52
CA GLY A 147 -6.54 -10.88 21.87
C GLY A 147 -6.38 -11.86 20.70
N GLU A 148 -6.70 -13.14 20.90
CA GLU A 148 -6.68 -14.15 19.82
C GLU A 148 -7.64 -13.78 18.68
N ALA A 149 -8.84 -13.29 18.99
CA ALA A 149 -9.76 -12.79 17.98
C ALA A 149 -9.19 -11.59 17.20
N THR A 150 -8.44 -10.71 17.88
CA THR A 150 -7.78 -9.55 17.26
C THR A 150 -6.64 -9.99 16.33
N VAL A 151 -5.87 -11.01 16.70
CA VAL A 151 -4.87 -11.64 15.80
C VAL A 151 -5.53 -12.33 14.61
N ALA A 152 -6.70 -12.95 14.80
CA ALA A 152 -7.47 -13.53 13.70
C ALA A 152 -7.95 -12.46 12.70
N VAL A 153 -8.41 -11.30 13.19
CA VAL A 153 -8.75 -10.14 12.34
C VAL A 153 -7.53 -9.64 11.57
N PHE A 154 -6.36 -9.55 12.23
CA PHE A 154 -5.11 -9.13 11.62
C PHE A 154 -4.69 -9.98 10.41
N LYS A 155 -4.98 -11.29 10.47
CA LYS A 155 -4.70 -12.26 9.38
C LYS A 155 -5.92 -12.52 8.49
N GLY A 156 -7.02 -11.82 8.74
CA GLY A 156 -8.35 -12.17 8.25
C GLY A 156 -8.67 -11.64 6.86
N THR A 157 -9.93 -11.78 6.48
CA THR A 157 -10.45 -11.46 5.13
C THR A 157 -10.15 -10.04 4.69
N ALA A 158 -10.25 -9.05 5.59
CA ALA A 158 -10.03 -7.64 5.23
C ALA A 158 -8.61 -7.40 4.69
N PHE A 159 -7.59 -8.04 5.30
CA PHE A 159 -6.21 -8.01 4.81
C PHE A 159 -6.14 -8.63 3.41
N TRP A 160 -6.63 -9.86 3.23
CA TRP A 160 -6.57 -10.55 1.93
C TRP A 160 -7.30 -9.82 0.81
N VAL A 161 -8.47 -9.26 1.10
CA VAL A 161 -9.21 -8.42 0.15
C VAL A 161 -8.38 -7.20 -0.22
N SER A 162 -7.85 -6.47 0.77
CA SER A 162 -7.01 -5.29 0.51
C SER A 162 -5.82 -5.62 -0.39
N TYR A 163 -5.18 -6.76 -0.14
CA TYR A 163 -4.03 -7.25 -0.89
C TYR A 163 -4.39 -7.50 -2.35
N ILE A 164 -5.45 -8.29 -2.60
CA ILE A 164 -5.92 -8.61 -3.96
C ILE A 164 -6.35 -7.36 -4.70
N LEU A 165 -7.13 -6.47 -4.06
CA LEU A 165 -7.57 -5.22 -4.69
C LEU A 165 -6.38 -4.32 -5.05
N GLY A 166 -5.38 -4.22 -4.17
CA GLY A 166 -4.15 -3.48 -4.42
C GLY A 166 -3.35 -4.03 -5.60
N SER A 167 -3.22 -5.36 -5.70
CA SER A 167 -2.52 -6.02 -6.80
C SER A 167 -3.26 -5.86 -8.13
N ILE A 168 -4.59 -6.05 -8.16
CA ILE A 168 -5.40 -5.82 -9.37
C ILE A 168 -5.31 -4.35 -9.79
N GLY A 169 -5.48 -3.40 -8.87
CA GLY A 169 -5.33 -1.97 -9.16
C GLY A 169 -3.95 -1.66 -9.75
N GLY A 170 -2.92 -2.33 -9.24
CA GLY A 170 -1.58 -2.28 -9.80
C GLY A 170 -1.47 -2.74 -11.25
N LEU A 171 -2.05 -3.89 -11.59
CA LEU A 171 -2.09 -4.38 -12.96
C LEU A 171 -2.79 -3.38 -13.89
N LEU A 172 -3.93 -2.82 -13.45
CA LEU A 172 -4.70 -1.85 -14.23
C LEU A 172 -3.88 -0.60 -14.52
N VAL A 173 -3.28 0.01 -13.49
CA VAL A 173 -2.52 1.25 -13.68
C VAL A 173 -1.25 1.02 -14.49
N SER A 174 -0.61 -0.16 -14.37
CA SER A 174 0.51 -0.55 -15.23
C SER A 174 0.14 -0.56 -16.71
N VAL A 175 -1.01 -1.16 -17.07
CA VAL A 175 -1.49 -1.18 -18.45
C VAL A 175 -1.71 0.23 -18.97
N VAL A 176 -2.31 1.12 -18.17
CA VAL A 176 -2.55 2.51 -18.57
C VAL A 176 -1.24 3.29 -18.72
N ILE A 177 -0.29 3.13 -17.80
CA ILE A 177 1.05 3.73 -17.92
C ILE A 177 1.73 3.27 -19.20
N LEU A 178 1.72 1.96 -19.48
CA LEU A 178 2.36 1.37 -20.68
C LEU A 178 1.69 1.83 -21.99
N ARG A 179 0.47 2.37 -21.95
CA ARG A 179 -0.23 2.96 -23.10
C ARG A 179 -0.10 4.48 -23.21
N SER A 180 0.59 5.13 -22.26
CA SER A 180 0.75 6.58 -22.24
C SER A 180 2.21 7.03 -22.36
N ALA A 181 2.41 8.34 -22.55
CA ALA A 181 3.71 9.02 -22.44
C ALA A 181 3.81 9.85 -21.14
N VAL A 182 2.80 9.80 -20.25
CA VAL A 182 2.75 10.61 -19.03
C VAL A 182 3.82 10.12 -18.04
N PHE A 183 3.98 8.81 -17.87
CA PHE A 183 5.06 8.18 -17.12
C PHE A 183 5.97 7.39 -18.05
N SER A 184 7.19 7.06 -17.62
CA SER A 184 8.09 6.24 -18.43
C SER A 184 7.59 4.80 -18.51
N LYS A 185 7.97 4.08 -19.58
CA LYS A 185 7.65 2.65 -19.70
C LYS A 185 8.26 1.83 -18.55
N THR A 186 9.43 2.22 -18.06
CA THR A 186 10.05 1.62 -16.86
C THR A 186 9.14 1.72 -15.64
N THR A 187 8.47 2.86 -15.41
CA THR A 187 7.49 3.00 -14.32
C THR A 187 6.35 1.97 -14.47
N GLY A 188 5.84 1.80 -15.70
CA GLY A 188 4.79 0.82 -15.98
C GLY A 188 5.24 -0.63 -15.75
N TYR A 189 6.44 -1.00 -16.22
CA TYR A 189 6.97 -2.35 -16.02
C TYR A 189 7.29 -2.66 -14.55
N LEU A 190 7.81 -1.70 -13.79
CA LEU A 190 8.05 -1.89 -12.35
C LEU A 190 6.75 -2.09 -11.57
N ARG A 191 5.70 -1.34 -11.92
CA ARG A 191 4.39 -1.57 -11.31
C ARG A 191 3.79 -2.90 -11.74
N LEU A 192 3.96 -3.30 -13.00
CA LEU A 192 3.47 -4.58 -13.51
C LEU A 192 4.16 -5.73 -12.77
N ALA A 193 5.49 -5.70 -12.69
CA ALA A 193 6.29 -6.68 -11.99
C ALA A 193 5.88 -6.80 -10.52
N SER A 194 5.80 -5.69 -9.77
CA SER A 194 5.33 -5.73 -8.37
C SER A 194 3.95 -6.36 -8.24
N SER A 195 2.99 -5.92 -9.06
CA SER A 195 1.60 -6.43 -8.99
C SER A 195 1.47 -7.91 -9.31
N VAL A 196 2.26 -8.42 -10.27
CA VAL A 196 2.27 -9.86 -10.60
C VAL A 196 2.95 -10.67 -9.50
N LEU A 197 4.08 -10.17 -8.98
CA LEU A 197 4.83 -10.81 -7.91
C LEU A 197 4.06 -10.84 -6.59
N ASP A 198 3.16 -9.88 -6.34
CA ASP A 198 2.27 -9.91 -5.17
C ASP A 198 1.42 -11.19 -5.15
N PHE A 199 0.87 -11.62 -6.30
CA PHE A 199 0.14 -12.89 -6.37
C PHE A 199 1.01 -14.12 -6.07
N GLY A 200 2.34 -13.96 -6.03
CA GLY A 200 3.25 -14.95 -5.49
C GLY A 200 2.88 -15.40 -4.08
N MET A 201 2.22 -14.56 -3.27
CA MET A 201 1.76 -14.91 -1.92
C MET A 201 0.87 -16.17 -1.88
N PHE A 202 0.18 -16.50 -2.97
CA PHE A 202 -0.67 -17.69 -3.10
C PHE A 202 0.09 -18.96 -3.53
N VAL A 203 1.39 -18.85 -3.82
CA VAL A 203 2.26 -19.98 -4.18
C VAL A 203 2.76 -20.66 -2.89
N PRO A 204 2.49 -21.96 -2.67
CA PRO A 204 2.96 -22.66 -1.49
C PRO A 204 4.50 -22.64 -1.34
N ALA A 205 4.98 -22.63 -0.09
CA ALA A 205 6.39 -22.67 0.34
C ALA A 205 7.28 -21.48 -0.07
N ILE A 206 7.22 -21.02 -1.32
CA ILE A 206 8.07 -19.94 -1.84
C ILE A 206 7.36 -18.60 -1.96
N GLY A 207 6.03 -18.57 -1.77
CA GLY A 207 5.21 -17.40 -2.06
C GLY A 207 5.58 -16.14 -1.28
N LEU A 208 5.99 -16.31 -0.02
CA LEU A 208 6.48 -15.19 0.79
C LEU A 208 7.73 -14.55 0.18
N PHE A 209 8.68 -15.34 -0.33
CA PHE A 209 9.90 -14.79 -0.96
C PHE A 209 9.57 -14.05 -2.26
N ILE A 210 8.63 -14.57 -3.05
CA ILE A 210 8.17 -13.92 -4.28
C ILE A 210 7.48 -12.57 -3.94
N ALA A 211 6.59 -12.58 -2.94
CA ALA A 211 5.92 -11.37 -2.47
C ALA A 211 6.92 -10.35 -1.88
N LEU A 212 7.92 -10.80 -1.11
CA LEU A 212 8.99 -9.91 -0.63
C LEU A 212 9.80 -9.30 -1.78
N PHE A 213 10.01 -10.06 -2.86
CA PHE A 213 10.69 -9.53 -4.04
C PHE A 213 9.87 -8.45 -4.76
N SER A 214 8.53 -8.53 -4.71
CA SER A 214 7.63 -7.50 -5.27
C SER A 214 7.91 -6.10 -4.72
N VAL A 215 8.33 -6.02 -3.45
CA VAL A 215 8.62 -4.78 -2.73
C VAL A 215 9.73 -3.99 -3.42
N PHE A 216 10.77 -4.65 -3.96
CA PHE A 216 11.84 -3.95 -4.68
C PHE A 216 11.34 -3.30 -5.97
N CYS A 217 10.47 -3.99 -6.71
CA CYS A 217 9.82 -3.43 -7.88
C CYS A 217 8.91 -2.25 -7.50
N LEU A 218 8.17 -2.36 -6.40
CA LEU A 218 7.29 -1.30 -5.89
C LEU A 218 8.09 -0.07 -5.42
N LEU A 219 9.23 -0.26 -4.78
CA LEU A 219 10.15 0.82 -4.39
C LEU A 219 10.62 1.59 -5.63
N GLY A 220 11.09 0.89 -6.66
CA GLY A 220 11.48 1.51 -7.93
C GLY A 220 10.33 2.28 -8.58
N PHE A 221 9.12 1.72 -8.56
CA PHE A 221 7.91 2.41 -9.02
C PHE A 221 7.67 3.71 -8.25
N ASN A 222 7.66 3.66 -6.91
CA ASN A 222 7.40 4.81 -6.05
C ASN A 222 8.44 5.93 -6.22
N VAL A 223 9.72 5.58 -6.44
CA VAL A 223 10.77 6.57 -6.75
C VAL A 223 10.49 7.29 -8.07
N LEU A 224 10.15 6.54 -9.13
CA LEU A 224 9.89 7.14 -10.45
C LEU A 224 8.58 7.94 -10.47
N VAL A 225 7.54 7.47 -9.79
CA VAL A 225 6.27 8.18 -9.61
C VAL A 225 6.48 9.47 -8.84
N ALA A 226 7.20 9.43 -7.71
CA ALA A 226 7.51 10.61 -6.92
C ALA A 226 8.18 11.68 -7.78
N ARG A 227 9.24 11.31 -8.51
CA ARG A 227 9.96 12.22 -9.41
C ARG A 227 9.03 12.81 -10.47
N ARG A 228 8.20 11.99 -11.12
CA ARG A 228 7.35 12.45 -12.22
C ARG A 228 6.22 13.34 -11.74
N LEU A 229 5.53 12.97 -10.66
CA LEU A 229 4.46 13.79 -10.09
C LEU A 229 4.99 15.15 -9.59
N LEU A 230 6.18 15.19 -8.99
CA LEU A 230 6.81 16.47 -8.61
C LEU A 230 7.17 17.35 -9.82
N GLN A 231 7.52 16.76 -10.97
CA GLN A 231 7.72 17.51 -12.21
C GLN A 231 6.40 18.08 -12.75
N LEU A 232 5.33 17.28 -12.77
CA LEU A 232 3.98 17.73 -13.17
C LEU A 232 3.43 18.81 -12.23
N GLY A 233 3.78 18.75 -10.94
CA GLY A 233 3.46 19.80 -9.98
C GLY A 233 4.25 21.10 -10.17
N ARG A 234 5.25 21.13 -11.06
CA ARG A 234 6.11 22.31 -11.32
C ARG A 234 5.87 22.93 -12.71
N SER A 235 5.34 22.17 -13.67
CA SER A 235 5.00 22.70 -15.00
C SER A 235 4.00 23.86 -14.89
N ARG A 236 4.29 24.95 -15.62
CA ARG A 236 3.42 26.12 -15.78
C ARG A 236 2.34 25.82 -16.79
#